data_AF-A0A946DCU4-F1
#
_entry.id   AF-A0A946DCU4-F1
#
_cell.length_a   1.000
_cell.length_b   1.000
_cell.length_c   1.000
_cell.angle_alpha   90.00
_cell.angle_beta   90.00
_cell.angle_gamma   90.00
#
_symmetry.space_group_name_H-M   'P 1'
#
loop_
_entity.id
_entity.type
_entity.pdbx_description
1 polymer ?
#
loop_
_entity_poly.entity_id
_entity_poly.type
_entity_poly.pdbx_seq_one_letter_code
_entity_poly.pdbx_strand_id
1 'polypeptide(L)'
;MINVTINLICTRKPGTLSRLIRDIKLFGLIYNSHDIEYKENNSLITVHGAGELNCTREKLMEVLNHLPEVISIMAVTIIQDGQEIEQFETRNSNELMHSTDQLTPAILLTAEKRLAEILGPIANYLVETAAMSSSNTGELFHLLAEELNSDSERKDFLSIIES
;
A
#
# COMPACT_ATOMS: atom_id res chain seq x y z
N MET A 1 9.83 -12.14 -23.89
CA MET A 1 10.49 -11.35 -22.81
C MET A 1 9.39 -10.69 -21.99
N ILE A 2 9.44 -10.78 -20.66
CA ILE A 2 8.40 -10.22 -19.79
C ILE A 2 8.74 -8.76 -19.48
N ASN A 3 7.77 -7.87 -19.60
CA ASN A 3 7.80 -6.50 -19.10
C ASN A 3 6.84 -6.42 -17.92
N VAL A 4 7.26 -5.76 -16.85
CA VAL A 4 6.48 -5.58 -15.63
C VAL A 4 6.42 -4.09 -15.31
N THR A 5 5.21 -3.59 -15.05
CA THR A 5 4.96 -2.25 -14.52
C THR A 5 4.34 -2.39 -13.14
N ILE A 6 4.94 -1.76 -12.14
CA ILE A 6 4.50 -1.81 -10.74
C ILE A 6 4.18 -0.39 -10.31
N ASN A 7 2.93 -0.14 -9.89
CA ASN A 7 2.45 1.14 -9.39
C ASN A 7 2.23 1.06 -7.89
N LEU A 8 2.90 1.90 -7.11
CA LEU A 8 2.89 1.85 -5.65
C LEU A 8 2.67 3.23 -5.06
N ILE A 9 1.85 3.32 -4.02
CA ILE A 9 1.79 4.49 -3.16
C ILE A 9 2.78 4.26 -2.02
N CYS A 10 3.72 5.17 -1.87
CA CYS A 10 4.80 5.07 -0.90
C CYS A 10 4.87 6.30 0.01
N THR A 11 5.33 6.11 1.24
CA THR A 11 5.72 7.22 2.12
C THR A 11 6.91 7.98 1.53
N ARG A 12 7.04 9.27 1.85
CA ARG A 12 8.16 10.12 1.37
C ARG A 12 9.45 9.91 2.19
N LYS A 13 9.93 8.66 2.27
CA LYS A 13 11.17 8.35 2.99
C LYS A 13 12.38 8.34 2.03
N PRO A 14 13.55 8.86 2.45
CA PRO A 14 14.76 8.77 1.64
C PRO A 14 15.16 7.31 1.41
N GLY A 15 15.37 6.94 0.14
CA GLY A 15 15.87 5.60 -0.22
C GLY A 15 14.79 4.57 -0.58
N THR A 16 13.50 4.92 -0.54
CA THR A 16 12.39 4.04 -0.98
C THR A 16 12.65 3.47 -2.36
N LEU A 17 12.95 4.34 -3.32
CA LEU A 17 13.20 3.96 -4.71
C LEU A 17 14.39 3.00 -4.84
N SER A 18 15.50 3.30 -4.16
CA SER A 18 16.69 2.45 -4.20
C SER A 18 16.45 1.06 -3.63
N ARG A 19 15.61 0.95 -2.60
CA ARG A 19 15.16 -0.33 -2.05
C ARG A 19 14.24 -1.05 -3.03
N LEU A 20 13.28 -0.36 -3.63
CA LEU A 20 12.38 -0.94 -4.64
C LEU A 20 13.14 -1.52 -5.83
N ILE A 21 14.10 -0.76 -6.37
CA ILE A 21 14.96 -1.19 -7.48
C ILE A 21 15.78 -2.43 -7.09
N ARG A 22 16.27 -2.49 -5.84
CA ARG A 22 16.98 -3.67 -5.32
C ARG A 22 16.07 -4.89 -5.25
N ASP A 23 14.86 -4.73 -4.71
CA ASP A 23 13.94 -5.84 -4.49
C ASP A 23 13.38 -6.38 -5.82
N ILE A 24 13.14 -5.49 -6.79
CA ILE A 24 12.76 -5.88 -8.16
C ILE A 24 13.82 -6.80 -8.80
N LYS A 25 15.11 -6.53 -8.58
CA LYS A 25 16.19 -7.39 -9.07
C LYS A 25 16.17 -8.78 -8.44
N LEU A 26 15.65 -8.94 -7.22
CA LEU A 26 15.53 -10.26 -6.58
C LEU A 26 14.50 -11.14 -7.29
N PHE A 27 13.52 -10.55 -8.00
CA PHE A 27 12.53 -11.29 -8.78
C PHE A 27 13.01 -11.68 -10.19
N GLY A 28 14.29 -11.44 -10.53
CA GLY A 28 14.81 -11.67 -11.88
C GLY A 28 14.44 -10.58 -12.89
N LEU A 29 13.89 -9.46 -12.40
CA LEU A 29 13.56 -8.30 -13.23
C LEU A 29 14.73 -7.33 -13.27
N ILE A 30 15.04 -6.85 -14.47
CA ILE A 30 15.99 -5.77 -14.71
C ILE A 30 15.20 -4.46 -14.65
N TYR A 31 15.64 -3.54 -13.79
CA TYR A 31 15.09 -2.19 -13.74
C TYR A 31 15.37 -1.44 -15.06
N ASN A 32 14.33 -0.78 -15.60
CA ASN A 32 14.45 0.04 -16.80
C ASN A 32 14.29 1.53 -16.47
N SER A 33 13.12 1.91 -15.94
CA SER A 33 12.77 3.31 -15.65
C SER A 33 11.81 3.39 -14.46
N HIS A 34 11.64 4.60 -13.93
CA HIS A 34 10.61 4.90 -12.95
C HIS A 34 10.08 6.31 -13.15
N ASP A 35 8.87 6.53 -12.65
CA ASP A 35 8.23 7.82 -12.55
C ASP A 35 7.78 8.02 -11.11
N ILE A 36 7.88 9.26 -10.62
CA ILE A 36 7.45 9.62 -9.26
C ILE A 36 6.50 10.80 -9.36
N GLU A 37 5.26 10.59 -8.91
CA GLU A 37 4.30 11.66 -8.72
C GLU A 37 4.17 11.97 -7.22
N TYR A 38 4.52 13.18 -6.86
CA TYR A 38 4.45 13.69 -5.50
C TYR A 38 3.02 14.15 -5.18
N LYS A 39 2.33 13.48 -4.26
CA LYS A 39 1.03 13.90 -3.70
C LYS A 39 1.22 14.50 -2.31
N GLU A 40 0.23 15.17 -1.73
CA GLU A 40 0.37 15.96 -0.49
C GLU A 40 1.24 15.28 0.60
N ASN A 41 0.90 14.04 0.99
CA ASN A 41 1.62 13.32 2.07
C ASN A 41 2.39 12.06 1.61
N ASN A 42 2.30 11.69 0.34
CA ASN A 42 2.88 10.44 -0.18
C ASN A 42 3.44 10.61 -1.59
N SER A 43 3.93 9.53 -2.19
CA SER A 43 4.45 9.52 -3.55
C SER A 43 3.94 8.29 -4.28
N LEU A 44 3.35 8.51 -5.43
CA LEU A 44 3.06 7.43 -6.37
C LEU A 44 4.35 7.14 -7.13
N ILE A 45 4.88 5.94 -6.96
CA ILE A 45 6.07 5.46 -7.65
C ILE A 45 5.62 4.40 -8.65
N THR A 46 5.86 4.67 -9.93
CA THR A 46 5.70 3.70 -11.01
C THR A 46 7.08 3.18 -11.37
N VAL A 47 7.28 1.86 -11.34
CA VAL A 47 8.54 1.24 -11.74
C VAL A 47 8.32 0.28 -12.89
N HIS A 48 9.16 0.43 -13.92
CA HIS A 48 9.19 -0.43 -15.07
C HIS A 48 10.43 -1.33 -15.01
N GLY A 49 10.21 -2.62 -15.23
CA GLY A 49 11.28 -3.59 -15.37
C GLY A 49 10.99 -4.59 -16.47
N ALA A 50 12.03 -5.29 -16.92
CA ALA A 50 11.92 -6.37 -17.89
C ALA A 50 12.84 -7.52 -17.52
N GLY A 51 12.45 -8.76 -17.82
CA GLY A 51 13.31 -9.91 -17.53
C GLY A 51 12.59 -11.24 -17.54
N GLU A 52 13.12 -12.16 -16.73
CA GLU A 52 12.54 -13.46 -16.46
C GLU A 52 12.05 -13.45 -15.01
N LEU A 53 10.73 -13.53 -14.82
CA LEU A 53 10.15 -13.50 -13.49
C LEU A 53 10.42 -14.84 -12.81
N ASN A 54 11.25 -14.83 -11.78
CA ASN A 54 11.70 -16.02 -11.05
C ASN A 54 10.87 -16.31 -9.79
N CYS A 55 9.67 -15.73 -9.69
CA CYS A 55 8.78 -15.90 -8.55
C CYS A 55 7.32 -16.01 -9.00
N THR A 56 6.48 -16.63 -8.15
CA THR A 56 5.03 -16.59 -8.36
C THR A 56 4.47 -15.22 -8.03
N ARG A 57 3.26 -14.94 -8.52
CA ARG A 57 2.49 -13.76 -8.17
C ARG A 57 2.35 -13.59 -6.65
N GLU A 58 1.98 -14.65 -5.93
CA GLU A 58 1.77 -14.59 -4.48
C GLU A 58 3.04 -14.14 -3.76
N LYS A 59 4.20 -14.65 -4.19
CA LYS A 59 5.49 -14.26 -3.62
C LYS A 59 5.87 -12.82 -3.94
N LEU A 60 5.59 -12.36 -5.16
CA LEU A 60 5.78 -10.97 -5.56
C LEU A 60 4.95 -10.03 -4.68
N MET A 61 3.66 -10.34 -4.54
CA MET A 61 2.73 -9.56 -3.73
C MET A 61 3.08 -9.59 -2.25
N GLU A 62 3.50 -10.74 -1.72
CA GLU A 62 3.96 -10.87 -0.34
C GLU A 62 5.11 -9.91 -0.07
N VAL A 63 6.15 -9.90 -0.91
CA VAL A 63 7.32 -9.03 -0.71
C VAL A 63 6.94 -7.56 -0.84
N LEU A 64 6.18 -7.19 -1.88
CA LEU A 64 5.74 -5.80 -2.06
C LEU A 64 4.92 -5.29 -0.87
N ASN A 65 4.05 -6.12 -0.28
CA ASN A 65 3.24 -5.77 0.89
C ASN A 65 4.06 -5.65 2.19
N HIS A 66 5.20 -6.33 2.28
CA HIS A 66 6.10 -6.26 3.43
C HIS A 66 7.11 -5.12 3.35
N LEU A 67 7.12 -4.35 2.26
CA LEU A 67 7.96 -3.16 2.16
C LEU A 67 7.45 -2.10 3.14
N PRO A 68 8.27 -1.66 4.12
CA PRO A 68 7.82 -0.77 5.20
C PRO A 68 7.43 0.63 4.71
N GLU A 69 7.75 0.96 3.46
CA GLU A 69 7.52 2.27 2.87
C GLU A 69 6.38 2.24 1.85
N VAL A 70 5.89 1.05 1.49
CA VAL A 70 4.73 0.86 0.61
C VAL A 70 3.47 0.96 1.46
N ILE A 71 2.71 2.01 1.20
CA ILE A 71 1.38 2.24 1.77
C ILE A 71 0.38 1.33 1.07
N SER A 72 0.43 1.30 -0.26
CA SER A 72 -0.48 0.49 -1.07
C SER A 72 0.16 0.12 -2.41
N ILE A 73 -0.25 -1.03 -2.94
CA ILE A 73 0.04 -1.46 -4.31
C ILE A 73 -1.16 -1.06 -5.16
N MET A 74 -0.99 -0.18 -6.15
CA MET A 74 -2.10 0.26 -7.01
C MET A 74 -2.37 -0.75 -8.12
N ALA A 75 -1.32 -1.14 -8.83
CA ALA A 75 -1.42 -2.08 -9.92
C ALA A 75 -0.08 -2.76 -10.19
N VAL A 76 -0.14 -4.01 -10.61
CA VAL A 76 0.99 -4.72 -11.22
C VAL A 76 0.53 -5.25 -12.57
N THR A 77 1.17 -4.79 -13.64
CA THR A 77 0.89 -5.22 -15.01
C THR A 77 2.07 -6.03 -15.53
N ILE A 78 1.80 -7.25 -16.01
CA ILE A 78 2.78 -8.17 -16.57
C ILE A 78 2.41 -8.41 -18.04
N ILE A 79 3.34 -8.08 -18.93
CA ILE A 79 3.19 -8.21 -20.39
C ILE A 79 4.25 -9.17 -20.89
N GLN A 80 3.86 -10.25 -21.57
CA GLN A 80 4.76 -11.15 -22.28
C GLN A 80 4.44 -11.12 -23.76
N ASP A 81 5.47 -10.88 -24.56
CA ASP A 81 5.41 -10.92 -26.03
C ASP A 81 4.31 -10.01 -26.61
N GLY A 82 4.16 -8.83 -25.98
CA GLY A 82 3.19 -7.80 -26.37
C GLY A 82 1.75 -8.08 -25.94
N GLN A 83 1.50 -9.23 -25.29
CA GLN A 83 0.21 -9.55 -24.69
C GLN A 83 0.27 -9.33 -23.19
N GLU A 84 -0.69 -8.57 -22.68
CA GLU A 84 -0.93 -8.50 -21.25
C GLU A 84 -1.41 -9.88 -20.79
N ILE A 85 -0.59 -10.54 -19.99
CA ILE A 85 -0.88 -11.89 -19.48
C ILE A 85 -1.57 -11.80 -18.12
N GLU A 86 -1.22 -10.78 -17.33
CA GLU A 86 -1.77 -10.54 -16.00
C GLU A 86 -1.79 -9.03 -15.70
N GLN A 87 -2.98 -8.48 -15.48
CA GLN A 87 -3.19 -7.20 -14.84
C GLN A 87 -3.80 -7.46 -13.47
N PHE A 88 -3.09 -7.04 -12.43
CA PHE A 88 -3.58 -7.09 -11.07
C PHE A 88 -3.74 -5.69 -10.55
N GLU A 89 -4.99 -5.23 -10.56
CA GLU A 89 -5.44 -4.21 -9.64
C GLU A 89 -5.62 -4.90 -8.29
N THR A 90 -4.68 -4.71 -7.36
CA THR A 90 -5.02 -4.90 -5.96
C THR A 90 -6.02 -3.82 -5.60
N ARG A 91 -7.32 -4.16 -5.71
CA ARG A 91 -8.48 -3.36 -5.31
C ARG A 91 -8.16 -1.86 -5.15
N ASN A 92 -8.37 -1.12 -6.24
CA ASN A 92 -8.57 0.32 -6.29
C ASN A 92 -8.05 1.12 -5.08
N SER A 93 -6.81 1.61 -5.15
CA SER A 93 -6.42 2.79 -4.35
C SER A 93 -6.82 4.11 -5.05
N ASN A 94 -7.72 4.04 -6.05
CA ASN A 94 -8.43 5.20 -6.58
C ASN A 94 -9.84 5.34 -5.97
N GLU A 95 -10.23 4.46 -5.06
CA GLU A 95 -11.26 4.79 -4.09
C GLU A 95 -10.50 5.28 -2.87
N LEU A 96 -10.59 6.58 -2.63
CA LEU A 96 -10.32 7.12 -1.30
C LEU A 96 -11.15 6.25 -0.35
N MET A 97 -10.55 5.74 0.73
CA MET A 97 -11.29 4.84 1.63
C MET A 97 -12.53 5.58 2.08
N HIS A 98 -13.69 5.19 1.55
CA HIS A 98 -14.89 5.96 1.80
C HIS A 98 -15.36 5.59 3.20
N SER A 99 -15.82 6.58 3.94
CA SER A 99 -16.38 6.39 5.27
C SER A 99 -17.45 5.27 5.31
N THR A 100 -18.12 4.99 4.18
CA THR A 100 -19.15 3.96 4.03
C THR A 100 -18.64 2.56 3.64
N ASP A 101 -17.35 2.37 3.38
CA ASP A 101 -16.82 1.09 2.92
C ASP A 101 -16.92 -0.01 3.96
N GLN A 102 -17.16 -1.25 3.51
CA GLN A 102 -17.19 -2.43 4.39
C GLN A 102 -15.79 -2.78 4.91
N LEU A 103 -15.72 -3.25 6.15
CA LEU A 103 -14.47 -3.69 6.77
C LEU A 103 -13.90 -4.93 6.06
N THR A 104 -12.92 -4.71 5.19
CA THR A 104 -12.16 -5.79 4.55
C THR A 104 -10.80 -5.97 5.22
N PRO A 105 -10.15 -7.15 5.10
CA PRO A 105 -8.81 -7.36 5.65
C PRO A 105 -7.77 -6.34 5.16
N ALA A 106 -7.94 -5.79 3.95
CA ALA A 106 -7.07 -4.75 3.42
C ALA A 106 -7.21 -3.42 4.18
N ILE A 107 -8.44 -3.06 4.58
CA ILE A 107 -8.73 -1.85 5.36
C ILE A 107 -8.16 -2.00 6.77
N LEU A 108 -8.34 -3.17 7.39
CA LEU A 108 -7.78 -3.47 8.71
C LEU A 108 -6.25 -3.42 8.71
N LEU A 109 -5.61 -4.05 7.73
CA LEU A 109 -4.14 -4.03 7.59
C LEU A 109 -3.62 -2.60 7.38
N THR A 110 -4.35 -1.78 6.62
CA THR A 110 -3.98 -0.37 6.40
C THR A 110 -4.10 0.42 7.69
N ALA A 111 -5.22 0.29 8.41
CA ALA A 111 -5.43 0.94 9.71
C ALA A 111 -4.35 0.52 10.72
N GLU A 112 -4.00 -0.78 10.79
CA GLU A 112 -2.99 -1.31 11.69
C GLU A 112 -1.61 -0.73 11.38
N LYS A 113 -1.18 -0.81 10.12
CA LYS A 113 0.12 -0.27 9.69
C LYS A 113 0.25 1.20 10.05
N ARG A 114 -0.81 1.99 9.81
CA ARG A 114 -0.83 3.43 10.06
C ARG A 114 -0.83 3.76 11.54
N LEU A 115 -1.63 3.06 12.32
CA LEU A 115 -1.67 3.25 13.75
C LEU A 115 -0.36 2.79 14.41
N ALA A 116 0.31 1.77 13.85
CA ALA A 116 1.60 1.28 14.33
C ALA A 116 2.74 2.29 14.10
N GLU A 117 2.65 3.17 13.09
CA GLU A 117 3.61 4.27 12.91
C GLU A 117 3.56 5.27 14.08
N ILE A 118 2.42 5.37 14.79
CA ILE A 118 2.18 6.33 15.88
C ILE A 118 2.29 5.66 17.25
N LEU A 119 1.58 4.55 17.45
CA LEU A 119 1.44 3.86 18.74
C LEU A 119 2.31 2.59 18.86
N GLY A 120 2.96 2.17 17.79
CA GLY A 120 3.77 0.96 17.78
C GLY A 120 2.92 -0.33 17.84
N PRO A 121 3.45 -1.43 18.40
CA PRO A 121 2.84 -2.77 18.32
C PRO A 121 1.42 -2.89 18.90
N ILE A 122 1.01 -1.97 19.79
CA ILE A 122 -0.34 -1.97 20.36
C ILE A 122 -1.43 -1.74 19.31
N ALA A 123 -1.07 -1.16 18.16
CA ALA A 123 -1.96 -0.90 17.05
C ALA A 123 -2.75 -2.14 16.60
N ASN A 124 -2.11 -3.32 16.57
CA ASN A 124 -2.77 -4.56 16.18
C ASN A 124 -4.01 -4.85 17.06
N TYR A 125 -3.85 -4.77 18.38
CA TYR A 125 -4.93 -5.00 19.34
C TYR A 125 -6.04 -3.94 19.24
N LEU A 126 -5.67 -2.68 19.02
CA LEU A 126 -6.64 -1.58 18.86
C LEU A 126 -7.48 -1.77 17.59
N VAL A 127 -6.86 -2.16 16.47
CA VAL A 127 -7.56 -2.44 15.22
C VAL A 127 -8.50 -3.63 15.36
N GLU A 128 -8.07 -4.72 16.01
CA GLU A 128 -8.96 -5.87 16.26
C GLU A 128 -10.19 -5.45 17.09
N THR A 129 -9.97 -4.68 18.16
CA THR A 129 -11.04 -4.26 19.06
C THR A 129 -12.02 -3.28 18.39
N ALA A 130 -11.49 -2.33 17.62
CA ALA A 130 -12.29 -1.37 16.88
C ALA A 130 -13.07 -2.04 15.73
N ALA A 131 -12.46 -2.99 15.02
CA ALA A 131 -13.12 -3.73 13.95
C ALA A 131 -14.34 -4.54 14.43
N MET A 132 -14.30 -5.05 15.67
CA MET A 132 -15.47 -5.71 16.28
C MET A 132 -16.60 -4.74 16.63
N SER A 133 -16.28 -3.46 16.82
CA SER A 133 -17.19 -2.41 17.27
C SER A 133 -17.65 -1.48 16.13
N SER A 134 -17.21 -1.74 14.90
CA SER A 134 -17.45 -0.88 13.73
C SER A 134 -18.16 -1.65 12.63
N SER A 135 -19.08 -0.96 11.96
CA SER A 135 -19.86 -1.52 10.84
C SER A 135 -19.25 -1.17 9.48
N ASN A 136 -18.42 -0.14 9.44
CA ASN A 136 -17.83 0.43 8.23
C ASN A 136 -16.48 1.09 8.55
N THR A 137 -15.81 1.51 7.48
CA THR A 137 -14.47 2.10 7.51
C THR A 137 -14.45 3.44 8.25
N GLY A 138 -15.47 4.27 8.11
CA GLY A 138 -15.59 5.54 8.81
C GLY A 138 -15.62 5.36 10.33
N GLU A 139 -16.48 4.46 10.81
CA GLU A 139 -16.58 4.11 12.23
C GLU A 139 -15.26 3.55 12.78
N LEU A 140 -14.60 2.67 12.02
CA LEU A 140 -13.31 2.11 12.42
C LEU A 140 -12.26 3.21 12.63
N PHE A 141 -12.06 4.06 11.62
CA PHE A 141 -11.04 5.10 11.67
C PHE A 141 -11.35 6.16 12.72
N HIS A 142 -12.63 6.45 12.99
CA HIS A 142 -13.01 7.35 14.07
C HIS A 142 -12.69 6.76 15.45
N LEU A 143 -13.06 5.49 15.71
CA LEU A 143 -12.73 4.83 16.98
C LEU A 143 -11.21 4.78 17.21
N LEU A 144 -10.44 4.45 16.18
CA LEU A 144 -8.98 4.41 16.29
C LEU A 144 -8.36 5.80 16.49
N ALA A 145 -8.95 6.85 15.92
CA ALA A 145 -8.50 8.22 16.13
C ALA A 145 -8.75 8.69 17.57
N GLU A 146 -9.77 8.18 18.27
CA GLU A 146 -10.02 8.53 19.68
C GLU A 146 -8.88 8.08 20.61
N GLU A 147 -8.16 7.00 20.25
CA GLU A 147 -7.00 6.49 20.99
C GLU A 147 -5.74 7.36 20.82
N LEU A 148 -5.72 8.26 19.83
CA LEU A 148 -4.60 9.17 19.59
C LEU A 148 -4.66 10.38 20.54
N ASN A 149 -3.52 10.79 21.09
CA ASN A 149 -3.48 11.86 22.10
C ASN A 149 -3.43 13.27 21.51
N SER A 150 -2.92 13.43 20.28
CA SER A 150 -2.75 14.72 19.63
C SER A 150 -3.78 14.97 18.54
N ASP A 151 -4.39 16.15 18.52
CA ASP A 151 -5.28 16.59 17.43
C ASP A 151 -4.61 16.56 16.05
N SER A 152 -3.28 16.77 16.00
CA SER A 152 -2.53 16.70 14.74
C SER A 152 -2.42 15.27 14.23
N GLU A 153 -2.19 14.31 15.11
CA GLU A 153 -2.10 12.89 14.77
C GLU A 153 -3.47 12.35 14.35
N ARG A 154 -4.54 12.78 15.04
CA ARG A 154 -5.93 12.47 14.69
C ARG A 154 -6.29 12.93 13.28
N LYS A 155 -5.95 14.17 12.94
CA LYS A 155 -6.22 14.73 11.61
C LYS A 155 -5.43 14.02 10.52
N ASP A 156 -4.15 13.75 10.76
CA ASP A 156 -3.31 13.02 9.81
C ASP A 156 -3.85 11.60 9.59
N PHE A 157 -4.25 10.92 10.67
CA PHE A 157 -4.84 9.59 10.61
C PHE A 157 -6.20 9.56 9.90
N LEU A 158 -7.08 10.53 10.17
CA LEU A 158 -8.39 10.63 9.50
C LEU A 158 -8.28 11.08 8.04
N SER A 159 -7.17 11.70 7.61
CA SER A 159 -6.96 12.05 6.20
C SER A 159 -6.83 10.85 5.27
N ILE A 160 -6.70 9.65 5.84
CA ILE A 160 -6.65 8.38 5.10
C ILE A 160 -8.02 8.03 4.50
N ILE A 161 -9.11 8.51 5.12
CA ILE A 161 -10.48 8.25 4.69
C ILE A 161 -11.12 9.53 4.12
N GLU A 162 -11.94 9.39 3.07
CA GLU A 162 -12.78 10.48 2.59
C GLU A 162 -14.23 10.34 3.07
N SER A 163 -14.89 11.49 3.26
CA SER A 163 -16.31 11.57 3.65
C SER A 163 -17.22 11.16 2.51
#